data_AF-A0A4V2XKZ6-F1
#
_entry.id   AF-A0A4V2XKZ6-F1
#
_cell.length_a   1.000
_cell.length_b   1.000
_cell.length_c   1.000
_cell.angle_alpha   90.00
_cell.angle_beta   90.00
_cell.angle_gamma   90.00
#
_symmetry.space_group_name_H-M   'P 1'
#
loop_
_entity.id
_entity.type
_entity.pdbx_description
1 polymer ?
#
loop_
_entity_poly.entity_id
_entity_poly.type
_entity_poly.pdbx_seq_one_letter_code
_entity_poly.pdbx_strand_id
1 'polypeptide(L)'
;MMHWHAYQWVGTGTDRENEAERRPSSPAYASSMVPPMRTGDWLAKPASRIAGTFHEVEQAVGWLAGEYGKVRDALPSGGVPVEERLDSARDLLSRGVDVQWGEWLHGGRFVTLGVICCPNRHTSHPPFSSMILRPI
;
A
#
# COMPACT_ATOMS: atom_id res chain seq x y z
N MET A 1 7.89 -11.41 14.75
CA MET A 1 6.68 -10.69 15.20
C MET A 1 5.99 -10.12 13.98
N MET A 2 4.65 -10.16 13.93
CA MET A 2 3.88 -9.55 12.84
C MET A 2 4.09 -8.03 12.86
N HIS A 3 4.35 -7.45 11.71
CA HIS A 3 4.46 -6.00 11.51
C HIS A 3 3.90 -5.65 10.12
N TRP A 4 3.80 -4.36 9.82
CA TRP A 4 3.19 -3.88 8.58
C TRP A 4 4.10 -2.92 7.84
N HIS A 5 4.17 -3.06 6.52
CA HIS A 5 4.80 -2.09 5.65
C HIS A 5 3.74 -1.36 4.84
N ALA A 6 3.80 -0.04 4.90
CA ALA A 6 2.97 0.83 4.09
C ALA A 6 3.63 1.20 2.77
N TYR A 7 2.81 1.31 1.73
CA TYR A 7 3.19 1.69 0.39
C TYR A 7 2.17 2.68 -0.14
N GLN A 8 2.64 3.69 -0.87
CA GLN A 8 1.77 4.63 -1.54
C GLN A 8 2.22 4.84 -2.98
N TRP A 9 1.24 5.12 -3.83
CA TRP A 9 1.49 5.60 -5.19
C TRP A 9 0.39 6.55 -5.61
N VAL A 10 0.76 7.68 -6.21
CA VAL A 10 -0.17 8.59 -6.89
C VAL A 10 0.39 8.87 -8.27
N GLY A 11 -0.37 8.58 -9.32
CA GLY A 11 0.05 8.81 -10.70
C GLY A 11 -1.13 8.91 -11.65
N THR A 12 -0.88 8.81 -12.95
CA THR A 12 -1.94 8.87 -13.97
C THR A 12 -2.56 7.49 -14.20
N GLY A 13 -3.79 7.45 -14.70
CA GLY A 13 -4.42 6.22 -15.16
C GLY A 13 -3.56 5.48 -16.21
N THR A 14 -2.97 6.23 -17.13
CA THR A 14 -2.08 5.72 -18.18
C THR A 14 -0.83 5.03 -17.61
N ASP A 15 -0.20 5.58 -16.57
CA ASP A 15 0.92 4.89 -15.92
C ASP A 15 0.48 3.54 -15.34
N ARG A 16 -0.73 3.49 -14.75
CA ARG A 16 -1.29 2.29 -14.12
C ARG A 16 -1.69 1.20 -15.14
N GLU A 17 -1.96 1.59 -16.38
CA GLU A 17 -2.28 0.67 -17.49
C GLU A 17 -1.09 -0.15 -17.96
N ASN A 18 0.15 0.24 -17.62
CA ASN A 18 1.33 -0.55 -17.88
C ASN A 18 1.37 -1.81 -16.99
N GLU A 19 0.59 -2.82 -17.35
CA GLU A 19 0.45 -4.06 -16.59
C GLU A 19 1.75 -4.85 -16.49
N ALA A 20 2.63 -4.76 -17.50
CA ALA A 20 3.87 -5.50 -17.53
C ALA A 20 4.73 -5.16 -16.31
N GLU A 21 4.83 -3.88 -15.96
CA GLU A 21 5.61 -3.40 -14.81
C GLU A 21 4.98 -3.68 -13.43
N ARG A 22 3.73 -4.15 -13.41
CA ARG A 22 2.97 -4.44 -12.18
C ARG A 22 3.07 -5.90 -11.75
N ARG A 23 3.80 -6.73 -12.52
CA ARG A 23 3.98 -8.17 -12.26
C ARG A 23 5.42 -8.47 -11.83
N PRO A 24 5.64 -9.21 -10.72
CA PRO A 24 7.00 -9.55 -10.25
C PRO A 24 7.91 -10.26 -11.25
N SER A 25 7.33 -10.93 -12.26
CA SER A 25 8.08 -11.59 -13.34
C SER A 25 8.73 -10.62 -14.33
N SER A 26 8.36 -9.33 -14.31
CA SER A 26 8.94 -8.33 -15.19
C SER A 26 10.28 -7.82 -14.67
N PRO A 27 11.32 -7.69 -15.53
CA PRO A 27 12.60 -7.10 -15.14
C PRO A 27 12.48 -5.66 -14.60
N ALA A 28 11.47 -4.92 -15.06
CA ALA A 28 11.22 -3.54 -14.64
C ALA A 28 10.44 -3.45 -13.31
N TYR A 29 9.96 -4.57 -12.75
CA TYR A 29 9.10 -4.56 -11.57
C TYR A 29 9.76 -3.87 -10.37
N ALA A 30 11.04 -4.15 -10.11
CA ALA A 30 11.75 -3.61 -8.95
C ALA A 30 11.96 -2.09 -9.05
N SER A 31 12.25 -1.57 -10.24
CA SER A 31 12.44 -0.13 -10.47
C SER A 31 11.13 0.63 -10.61
N SER A 32 10.07 -0.03 -11.09
CA SER A 32 8.80 0.62 -11.38
C SER A 32 8.10 1.17 -10.12
N MET A 33 7.59 2.38 -10.26
CA MET A 33 6.81 3.08 -9.24
C MET A 33 5.39 2.53 -9.10
N VAL A 34 4.85 1.87 -10.15
CA VAL A 34 3.43 1.55 -10.22
C VAL A 34 3.02 0.44 -9.24
N PRO A 35 1.79 0.49 -8.71
CA PRO A 35 1.29 -0.49 -7.75
C PRO A 35 1.21 -1.88 -8.41
N PRO A 36 1.50 -2.96 -7.65
CA PRO A 36 1.49 -4.30 -8.19
C PRO A 36 0.09 -4.80 -8.59
N MET A 37 0.05 -5.93 -9.29
CA MET A 37 -1.18 -6.64 -9.62
C MET A 37 -1.81 -7.33 -8.40
N ARG A 38 -0.99 -7.87 -7.49
CA ARG A 38 -1.45 -8.47 -6.23
C ARG A 38 -0.96 -7.63 -5.06
N THR A 39 -1.82 -7.39 -4.09
CA THR A 39 -1.52 -6.57 -2.91
C THR A 39 -0.24 -7.04 -2.19
N GLY A 40 -0.11 -8.34 -1.90
CA GLY A 40 1.08 -8.86 -1.22
C GLY A 40 2.39 -8.75 -2.00
N ASP A 41 2.35 -8.49 -3.32
CA ASP A 41 3.55 -8.35 -4.15
C ASP A 41 4.28 -7.02 -3.90
N TRP A 42 3.67 -6.08 -3.18
CA TRP A 42 4.37 -4.90 -2.67
C TRP A 42 5.64 -5.29 -1.90
N LEU A 43 5.65 -6.44 -1.21
CA LEU A 43 6.83 -6.92 -0.50
C LEU A 43 8.01 -7.33 -1.40
N ALA A 44 7.78 -7.52 -2.71
CA ALA A 44 8.85 -7.75 -3.67
C ALA A 44 9.46 -6.46 -4.21
N LYS A 45 8.88 -5.29 -3.92
CA LYS A 45 9.46 -4.00 -4.28
C LYS A 45 10.65 -3.68 -3.36
N PRO A 46 11.66 -2.93 -3.79
CA PRO A 46 12.79 -2.57 -2.94
C PRO A 46 12.37 -1.85 -1.65
N ALA A 47 13.14 -2.00 -0.57
CA ALA A 47 12.84 -1.37 0.73
C ALA A 47 12.71 0.17 0.65
N SER A 48 13.36 0.81 -0.32
CA SER A 48 13.19 2.25 -0.62
C SER A 48 11.77 2.64 -1.04
N ARG A 49 10.89 1.68 -1.32
CA ARG A 49 9.46 1.89 -1.61
C ARG A 49 8.58 1.89 -0.37
N ILE A 50 9.11 1.49 0.78
CA ILE A 50 8.35 1.44 2.02
C ILE A 50 8.14 2.88 2.51
N ALA A 51 6.89 3.32 2.55
CA ALA A 51 6.48 4.64 3.04
C ALA A 51 6.44 4.69 4.57
N GLY A 52 6.30 3.54 5.23
CA GLY A 52 6.31 3.41 6.68
C GLY A 52 6.38 1.95 7.12
N THR A 53 6.95 1.70 8.29
CA THR A 53 6.92 0.38 8.94
C THR A 53 6.32 0.53 10.32
N PHE A 54 5.33 -0.31 10.62
CA PHE A 54 4.52 -0.19 11.83
C PHE A 54 4.54 -1.51 12.59
N HIS A 55 4.58 -1.41 13.91
CA HIS A 55 4.57 -2.56 14.81
C HIS A 55 3.27 -2.70 15.59
N GLU A 56 2.39 -1.69 15.46
CA GLU A 56 1.06 -1.67 16.07
C GLU A 56 0.01 -1.36 15.00
N VAL A 57 -1.16 -2.02 15.08
CA VAL A 57 -2.26 -1.84 14.12
C VAL A 57 -2.69 -0.37 14.02
N GLU A 58 -2.85 0.31 15.17
CA GLU A 58 -3.30 1.71 15.18
C GLU A 58 -2.30 2.67 14.52
N GLN A 59 -1.00 2.37 14.53
CA GLN A 59 -0.01 3.18 13.79
C GLN A 59 -0.24 3.07 12.28
N ALA A 60 -0.51 1.86 11.79
CA ALA A 60 -0.79 1.61 10.39
C ALA A 60 -2.14 2.20 9.95
N VAL A 61 -3.18 2.08 10.78
CA VAL A 61 -4.50 2.70 10.56
C VAL A 61 -4.39 4.23 10.59
N GLY A 62 -3.61 4.80 11.52
CA GLY A 62 -3.33 6.22 11.58
C GLY A 62 -2.61 6.74 10.32
N TRP A 63 -1.68 5.96 9.77
CA TRP A 63 -1.05 6.28 8.49
C TRP A 63 -2.05 6.27 7.34
N LEU A 64 -2.93 5.26 7.24
CA LEU A 64 -3.99 5.21 6.24
C LEU A 64 -4.92 6.43 6.31
N ALA A 65 -5.36 6.80 7.52
CA ALA A 65 -6.19 7.99 7.73
C ALA A 65 -5.48 9.27 7.26
N GLY A 66 -4.20 9.41 7.62
CA GLY A 66 -3.37 10.56 7.23
C GLY A 66 -3.20 10.68 5.72
N GLU A 67 -2.82 9.60 5.03
CA GLU A 67 -2.63 9.64 3.57
C GLU A 67 -3.95 9.81 2.82
N TYR A 68 -5.04 9.18 3.27
CA TYR A 68 -6.35 9.35 2.66
C TYR A 68 -6.86 10.80 2.83
N GLY A 69 -6.63 11.41 3.99
CA GLY A 69 -6.97 12.81 4.24
C GLY A 69 -6.29 13.78 3.27
N LYS A 70 -5.06 13.49 2.82
CA LYS A 70 -4.32 14.34 1.86
C LYS A 70 -4.92 14.36 0.46
N VAL A 71 -5.65 13.30 0.07
CA VAL A 71 -6.24 13.17 -1.27
C VAL A 71 -7.75 13.41 -1.28
N ARG A 72 -8.36 13.62 -0.10
CA ARG A 72 -9.81 13.67 0.06
C ARG A 72 -10.50 14.68 -0.86
N ASP A 73 -9.92 15.87 -1.01
CA ASP A 73 -10.50 16.95 -1.83
C ASP A 73 -10.40 16.67 -3.34
N ALA A 74 -9.59 15.69 -3.73
CA ALA A 74 -9.44 15.24 -5.12
C ALA A 74 -10.30 14.00 -5.43
N LEU A 75 -11.00 13.44 -4.46
CA LEU A 75 -11.90 12.30 -4.66
C LEU A 75 -13.21 12.77 -5.33
N PRO A 76 -13.75 11.99 -6.27
CA PRO A 76 -15.13 12.13 -6.70
C PRO A 76 -16.10 12.07 -5.51
N SER A 77 -17.26 12.70 -5.65
CA SER A 77 -18.31 12.57 -4.65
C SER A 77 -18.88 11.14 -4.61
N GLY A 78 -19.21 10.69 -3.39
CA GLY A 78 -19.69 9.33 -3.15
C GLY A 78 -18.56 8.33 -2.87
N GLY A 79 -18.89 7.25 -2.17
CA GLY A 79 -17.93 6.23 -1.75
C GLY A 79 -18.19 5.77 -0.32
N VAL A 80 -17.44 4.74 0.11
CA VAL A 80 -17.48 4.25 1.49
C VAL A 80 -16.94 5.34 2.42
N PRO A 81 -17.67 5.72 3.49
CA PRO A 81 -17.20 6.66 4.50
C PRO A 81 -15.82 6.28 5.05
N VAL A 82 -14.99 7.27 5.36
CA VAL A 82 -13.61 7.01 5.80
C VAL A 82 -13.58 6.24 7.12
N GLU A 83 -14.54 6.48 8.00
CA GLU A 83 -14.69 5.80 9.28
C GLU A 83 -14.91 4.28 9.08
N GLU A 84 -15.81 3.89 8.18
CA GLU A 84 -16.08 2.49 7.85
C GLU A 84 -14.86 1.80 7.21
N ARG A 85 -14.10 2.53 6.37
CA ARG A 85 -12.84 2.05 5.81
C ARG A 85 -11.80 1.79 6.90
N LEU A 86 -11.69 2.71 7.87
CA LEU A 86 -10.74 2.60 8.97
C LEU A 86 -11.10 1.46 9.92
N ASP A 87 -12.39 1.27 10.22
CA ASP A 87 -12.86 0.15 11.02
C ASP A 87 -12.59 -1.19 10.35
N SER A 88 -12.85 -1.28 9.04
CA SER A 88 -12.51 -2.45 8.23
C SER A 88 -11.00 -2.70 8.21
N ALA A 89 -10.18 -1.65 8.05
CA ALA A 89 -8.73 -1.78 8.06
C ALA A 89 -8.22 -2.28 9.41
N ARG A 90 -8.76 -1.78 10.52
CA ARG A 90 -8.40 -2.23 11.87
C ARG A 90 -8.69 -3.71 12.08
N ASP A 91 -9.88 -4.19 11.71
CA ASP A 91 -10.21 -5.63 11.79
C ASP A 91 -9.25 -6.47 10.95
N LEU A 92 -9.10 -6.11 9.68
CA LEU A 92 -8.28 -6.85 8.72
C LEU A 92 -6.82 -6.95 9.16
N LEU A 93 -6.20 -5.83 9.53
CA LEU A 93 -4.80 -5.80 9.95
C LEU A 93 -4.56 -6.57 11.25
N SER A 94 -5.48 -6.49 12.22
CA SER A 94 -5.39 -7.25 13.48
C SER A 94 -5.37 -8.76 13.26
N ARG A 95 -6.00 -9.21 12.15
CA ARG A 95 -6.06 -10.62 11.73
C ARG A 95 -4.96 -10.97 10.73
N GLY A 96 -3.98 -10.10 10.50
CA GLY A 96 -2.89 -10.30 9.56
C GLY A 96 -3.33 -10.32 8.08
N VAL A 97 -4.45 -9.65 7.75
CA VAL A 97 -4.90 -9.47 6.36
C VAL A 97 -4.34 -8.15 5.84
N ASP A 98 -3.80 -8.14 4.62
CA ASP A 98 -3.39 -6.90 3.95
C ASP A 98 -4.58 -5.98 3.69
N VAL A 99 -4.33 -4.67 3.70
CA VAL A 99 -5.30 -3.64 3.30
C VAL A 99 -4.77 -2.91 2.07
N GLN A 100 -5.62 -2.69 1.08
CA GLN A 100 -5.32 -1.83 -0.06
C GLN A 100 -6.53 -1.01 -0.46
N TRP A 101 -6.35 0.31 -0.53
CA TRP A 101 -7.32 1.25 -1.07
C TRP A 101 -6.82 1.78 -2.40
N GLY A 102 -7.67 1.76 -3.42
CA GLY A 102 -7.38 2.26 -4.75
C GLY A 102 -8.50 3.17 -5.20
N GLU A 103 -8.22 4.45 -5.40
CA GLU A 103 -9.23 5.44 -5.75
C GLU A 103 -8.84 6.19 -7.02
N TRP A 104 -9.82 6.38 -7.90
CA TRP A 104 -9.72 7.37 -8.96
C TRP A 104 -9.88 8.76 -8.36
N LEU A 105 -8.98 9.65 -8.72
CA LEU A 105 -9.01 11.07 -8.39
C LEU A 105 -9.45 11.88 -9.61
N HIS A 106 -9.87 13.11 -9.38
CA HIS A 106 -10.11 14.07 -10.46
C HIS A 106 -8.88 14.22 -11.38
N GLY A 107 -9.13 14.53 -12.66
CA GLY A 107 -8.08 14.71 -13.65
C GLY A 107 -7.41 13.42 -14.13
N GLY A 108 -8.08 12.27 -14.01
CA GLY A 108 -7.58 10.98 -14.52
C GLY A 108 -6.39 10.43 -13.72
N ARG A 109 -6.24 10.87 -12.48
CA ARG A 109 -5.21 10.38 -11.56
C ARG A 109 -5.73 9.22 -10.72
N PHE A 110 -4.83 8.43 -10.17
CA PHE A 110 -5.17 7.30 -9.31
C PHE A 110 -4.24 7.28 -8.10
N VAL A 111 -4.80 7.01 -6.93
CA VAL A 111 -4.05 6.77 -5.70
C VAL A 111 -4.17 5.31 -5.29
N THR A 112 -3.07 4.72 -4.84
CA THR A 112 -3.04 3.44 -4.13
C THR A 112 -2.41 3.65 -2.77
N LEU A 113 -3.10 3.23 -1.71
CA LEU A 113 -2.60 3.16 -0.35
C LEU A 113 -2.65 1.71 0.10
N GLY A 114 -1.50 1.09 0.37
CA GLY A 114 -1.39 -0.31 0.76
C GLY A 114 -0.71 -0.46 2.12
N VAL A 115 -1.23 -1.32 2.98
CA VAL A 115 -0.61 -1.75 4.24
C VAL A 115 -0.54 -3.27 4.23
N ILE A 116 0.67 -3.79 4.25
CA ILE A 116 0.96 -5.20 3.94
C ILE A 116 1.56 -5.88 5.15
N CYS A 117 0.96 -7.00 5.55
CA CYS A 117 1.40 -7.79 6.68
C CYS A 117 2.73 -8.50 6.36
N CYS A 118 3.66 -8.47 7.30
CA CYS A 118 4.98 -9.07 7.20
C CYS A 118 5.27 -9.88 8.49
N PRO A 119 5.45 -11.21 8.42
CA PRO A 119 5.39 -12.04 7.22
C PRO A 119 3.98 -12.12 6.62
N ASN A 120 3.90 -12.18 5.29
CA ASN A 120 2.63 -12.34 4.58
C ASN A 120 2.24 -13.83 4.52
N ARG A 121 0.96 -14.13 4.70
CA ARG A 121 0.45 -15.53 4.66
C ARG A 121 0.06 -16.02 3.26
N HIS A 122 -0.10 -15.12 2.30
CA HIS A 122 -0.60 -15.43 0.95
C HIS A 122 0.48 -15.26 -0.14
N THR A 123 1.60 -14.62 0.18
CA THR A 123 2.75 -14.49 -0.70
C THR A 123 4.02 -14.97 -0.02
N SER A 124 4.91 -15.57 -0.80
CA SER A 124 6.17 -16.16 -0.34
C SER A 124 7.36 -15.21 -0.51
N HIS A 125 7.14 -13.90 -0.37
CA HIS A 125 8.22 -12.91 -0.42
C HIS A 125 9.00 -12.91 0.90
N PRO A 126 10.33 -12.77 0.86
CA PRO A 126 11.13 -12.72 2.09
C PRO A 126 10.70 -11.51 2.93
N PRO A 127 10.58 -11.67 4.27
CA PRO A 127 10.23 -10.57 5.13
C PRO A 127 11.35 -9.51 5.10
N PHE A 128 10.99 -8.23 5.04
CA PHE A 128 11.97 -7.18 5.31
C PHE A 128 12.38 -7.26 6.78
N SER A 129 13.68 -7.28 7.04
CA SER A 129 14.17 -7.15 8.41
C SER A 129 14.10 -5.69 8.85
N SER A 130 13.47 -5.42 9.99
CA SER A 130 13.39 -4.07 10.58
C SER A 130 14.77 -3.45 10.87
N MET A 131 15.84 -4.24 10.85
CA MET A 131 17.21 -3.77 11.04
C MET A 131 17.78 -2.97 9.85
N ILE A 132 17.13 -2.95 8.68
CA ILE A 132 17.67 -2.30 7.47
C ILE A 132 17.25 -0.83 7.35
N LEU A 133 16.27 -0.36 8.13
CA LEU A 133 15.81 1.03 8.08
C LEU A 133 16.40 1.85 9.25
N ARG A 134 17.72 2.02 9.28
CA ARG A 134 18.32 3.15 10.00
C ARG A 134 18.29 4.36 9.06
N PRO A 135 17.68 5.51 9.45
CA PRO A 135 17.88 6.73 8.68
C PRO A 135 19.35 7.12 8.77
N ILE A 136 19.88 7.60 7.65
CA ILE A 136 21.17 8.30 7.56
C ILE A 136 21.01 9.65 8.26
#